data_AF-A0A553X9S6-F1
#
_entry.id   AF-A0A553X9S6-F1
#
_cell.length_a   1.000
_cell.length_b   1.000
_cell.length_c   1.000
_cell.angle_alpha   90.00
_cell.angle_beta   90.00
_cell.angle_gamma   90.00
#
_symmetry.space_group_name_H-M   'P 1'
#
loop_
_entity.id
_entity.type
_entity.pdbx_description
1 polymer ?
#
loop_
_entity_poly.entity_id
_entity_poly.type
_entity_poly.pdbx_seq_one_letter_code
_entity_poly.pdbx_strand_id
1 'polypeptide(L)'
;DAQLRRLGAEVWWPSDAGYLDALAARRRTTRFETAYTVLLALRTLARLPRLTPLPAAPPPAARAASPGASRALGRIRGLLAKAEATDYAEEAEALSAKAQELMARHSIDEALLAGADATAGGGPGAIRIGIEGPYEQAKALLLDAVATANRCQAVWSSDAAFSTLVGYEPDLETTELLYTSLLLQATTAMHRAADAHHTRGRARRTRDFRQTFLVAYADRVRTRLTAATEAATAEAATAGDAGVG
;
A
#
# COMPACT_ATOMS: atom_id res chain seq x y z
N ASP A 1 -3.19 -20.38 -17.13
CA ASP A 1 -3.17 -19.73 -18.46
C ASP A 1 -4.12 -18.55 -18.67
N ALA A 2 -5.42 -18.64 -18.34
CA ALA A 2 -6.36 -17.52 -18.59
C ALA A 2 -6.05 -16.23 -17.80
N GLN A 3 -5.44 -16.36 -16.63
CA GLN A 3 -5.02 -15.21 -15.81
C GLN A 3 -3.76 -14.53 -16.36
N LEU A 4 -2.75 -15.30 -16.76
CA LEU A 4 -1.52 -14.79 -17.35
C LEU A 4 -1.80 -14.02 -18.65
N ARG A 5 -2.71 -14.54 -19.48
CA ARG A 5 -3.17 -13.84 -20.69
C ARG A 5 -3.87 -12.50 -20.39
N ARG A 6 -4.69 -12.43 -19.34
CA ARG A 6 -5.32 -11.16 -18.89
C ARG A 6 -4.32 -10.11 -18.44
N LEU A 7 -3.18 -10.54 -17.89
CA LEU A 7 -2.09 -9.66 -17.48
C LEU A 7 -1.16 -9.27 -18.64
N GLY A 8 -1.45 -9.69 -19.88
CA GLY A 8 -0.58 -9.46 -21.03
C GLY A 8 0.77 -10.18 -20.91
N ALA A 9 0.83 -11.28 -20.17
CA ALA A 9 2.08 -12.03 -20.02
C ALA A 9 2.37 -12.82 -21.30
N GLU A 10 3.33 -12.33 -22.08
CA GLU A 10 3.84 -12.97 -23.28
C GLU A 10 5.21 -13.61 -23.03
N VAL A 11 5.45 -14.75 -23.67
CA VAL A 11 6.76 -15.40 -23.68
C VAL A 11 7.68 -14.61 -24.60
N TRP A 12 8.62 -13.88 -24.01
CA TRP A 12 9.55 -12.98 -24.72
C TRP A 12 10.95 -13.59 -24.91
N TRP A 13 11.17 -14.82 -24.43
CA TRP A 13 12.42 -15.55 -24.60
C TRP A 13 12.28 -16.61 -25.71
N PRO A 14 13.36 -16.91 -26.45
CA PRO A 14 13.29 -17.76 -27.65
C PRO A 14 13.10 -19.25 -27.36
N SER A 15 13.59 -19.72 -26.20
CA SER A 15 13.44 -21.11 -25.73
C SER A 15 13.71 -21.20 -24.24
N ASP A 16 13.20 -22.24 -23.56
CA ASP A 16 13.41 -22.41 -22.11
C ASP A 16 14.89 -22.48 -21.73
N ALA A 17 15.72 -23.12 -22.57
CA ALA A 17 17.17 -23.15 -22.38
C ALA A 17 17.82 -21.77 -22.57
N GLY A 18 17.25 -20.91 -23.41
CA GLY A 18 17.70 -19.54 -23.66
C GLY A 18 17.15 -18.49 -22.68
N TYR A 19 16.30 -18.89 -21.72
CA TYR A 19 15.66 -17.95 -20.78
C TYR A 19 16.68 -17.11 -20.00
N LEU A 20 17.71 -17.74 -19.43
CA LEU A 20 18.71 -17.03 -18.63
C LEU A 20 19.53 -16.04 -19.45
N ASP A 21 19.85 -16.37 -20.69
CA ASP A 21 20.60 -15.48 -21.58
C ASP A 21 19.75 -14.30 -22.03
N ALA A 22 18.49 -14.55 -22.39
CA ALA A 22 17.53 -13.50 -22.73
C ALA A 22 17.28 -12.57 -21.52
N LEU A 23 17.17 -13.13 -20.31
CA LEU A 23 16.99 -12.36 -19.08
C LEU A 23 18.21 -11.53 -18.72
N ALA A 24 19.42 -12.10 -18.87
CA ALA A 24 20.67 -11.39 -18.66
C ALA A 24 20.79 -10.18 -19.60
N ALA A 25 20.51 -10.38 -20.89
CA ALA A 25 20.50 -9.31 -21.89
C ALA A 25 19.47 -8.21 -21.53
N ARG A 26 18.25 -8.60 -21.16
CA ARG A 26 17.18 -7.67 -20.80
C ARG A 26 17.49 -6.86 -19.53
N ARG A 27 18.10 -7.48 -18.52
CA ARG A 27 18.49 -6.81 -17.26
C ARG A 27 19.85 -6.12 -17.32
N ARG A 28 20.59 -6.28 -18.42
CA ARG A 28 21.97 -5.79 -18.59
C ARG A 28 22.90 -6.30 -17.46
N THR A 29 22.73 -7.57 -17.10
CA THR A 29 23.49 -8.27 -16.07
C THR A 29 24.28 -9.42 -16.67
N THR A 30 25.29 -9.91 -15.96
CA THR A 30 26.01 -11.12 -16.36
C THR A 30 25.12 -12.36 -16.23
N ARG A 31 25.48 -13.45 -16.92
CA ARG A 31 24.79 -14.74 -16.77
C ARG A 31 24.82 -15.23 -15.33
N PHE A 32 25.95 -15.03 -14.64
CA PHE A 32 26.11 -15.41 -13.23
C PHE A 32 25.19 -14.62 -12.31
N GLU A 33 25.17 -13.29 -12.39
CA GLU A 33 24.27 -12.43 -11.61
C GLU A 33 22.79 -12.77 -11.85
N THR A 34 22.45 -13.05 -13.11
CA THR A 34 21.10 -13.42 -13.51
C THR A 34 20.71 -14.77 -12.91
N ALA A 35 21.56 -15.79 -13.04
CA ALA A 35 21.33 -17.10 -12.45
C ALA A 35 21.22 -17.03 -10.92
N TYR A 36 22.11 -16.28 -10.27
CA TYR A 36 22.06 -16.02 -8.83
C TYR A 36 20.72 -15.36 -8.43
N THR A 37 20.29 -14.33 -9.14
CA THR A 37 19.02 -13.61 -8.88
C THR A 37 17.81 -14.54 -9.07
N VAL A 38 17.79 -15.35 -10.12
CA VAL A 38 16.71 -16.31 -10.39
C VAL A 38 16.66 -17.39 -9.30
N LEU A 39 17.80 -17.97 -8.92
CA LEU A 39 17.85 -18.96 -7.84
C LEU A 39 17.43 -18.38 -6.50
N LEU A 40 17.84 -17.14 -6.20
CA LEU A 40 17.39 -16.42 -5.01
C LEU A 40 15.88 -16.21 -5.04
N ALA A 41 15.32 -15.74 -6.16
CA ALA A 41 13.88 -15.56 -6.32
C ALA A 41 13.11 -16.88 -6.15
N LEU A 42 13.56 -17.97 -6.77
CA LEU A 42 12.94 -19.29 -6.63
C LEU A 42 13.01 -19.82 -5.19
N ARG A 43 14.16 -19.65 -4.52
CA ARG A 43 14.33 -20.01 -3.11
C ARG A 43 13.38 -19.22 -2.22
N THR A 44 13.26 -17.92 -2.45
CA THR A 44 12.33 -17.06 -1.72
C THR A 44 10.90 -17.55 -1.95
N LEU A 45 10.46 -17.68 -3.21
CA LEU A 45 9.12 -18.17 -3.57
C LEU A 45 8.79 -19.51 -2.94
N ALA A 46 9.74 -20.45 -2.89
CA ALA A 46 9.56 -21.76 -2.27
C ALA A 46 9.39 -21.71 -0.74
N ARG A 47 9.89 -20.65 -0.09
CA ARG A 47 9.82 -20.44 1.37
C ARG A 47 8.65 -19.57 1.80
N LEU A 48 8.06 -18.81 0.88
CA LEU A 48 6.96 -17.92 1.22
C LEU A 48 5.72 -18.75 1.59
N PRO A 49 5.06 -18.46 2.72
CA PRO A 49 3.77 -19.06 3.00
C PRO A 49 2.82 -18.70 1.86
N ARG A 50 2.03 -19.67 1.39
CA ARG A 50 0.99 -19.34 0.42
C ARG A 50 -0.01 -18.45 1.14
N LEU A 51 -0.12 -17.18 0.73
CA LEU A 51 -1.37 -16.47 0.97
C LEU A 51 -2.39 -17.29 0.18
N THR A 52 -3.40 -17.81 0.88
CA THR A 52 -4.41 -18.76 0.43
C THR A 52 -4.81 -18.49 -1.03
N PRO A 53 -5.07 -19.54 -1.85
CA PRO A 53 -5.27 -19.35 -3.28
C PRO A 53 -6.38 -18.32 -3.50
N LEU A 54 -6.24 -17.47 -4.52
CA LEU A 54 -7.34 -16.64 -5.01
C LEU A 54 -8.60 -17.50 -4.91
N PRO A 55 -9.58 -17.16 -4.05
CA PRO A 55 -10.81 -17.93 -3.99
C PRO A 55 -11.30 -18.07 -5.44
N ALA A 56 -11.69 -19.27 -5.84
CA ALA A 56 -12.32 -19.49 -7.14
C ALA A 56 -13.30 -18.34 -7.32
N ALA A 57 -13.12 -17.57 -8.41
CA ALA A 57 -13.74 -16.25 -8.55
C ALA A 57 -15.20 -16.37 -8.10
N PRO A 58 -15.60 -15.67 -7.02
CA PRO A 58 -16.98 -15.71 -6.58
C PRO A 58 -17.87 -15.42 -7.79
N PRO A 59 -19.05 -16.04 -7.92
CA PRO A 59 -19.98 -15.70 -8.98
C PRO A 59 -20.15 -14.17 -9.01
N PRO A 60 -20.32 -13.54 -10.18
CA PRO A 60 -20.27 -12.08 -10.34
C PRO A 60 -21.20 -11.30 -9.39
N ALA A 61 -22.21 -11.95 -8.80
CA ALA A 61 -23.10 -11.41 -7.78
C ALA A 61 -22.44 -11.18 -6.40
N ALA A 62 -21.39 -11.93 -6.02
CA ALA A 62 -20.76 -11.84 -4.70
C ALA A 62 -19.62 -10.81 -4.62
N ARG A 63 -19.30 -10.14 -5.74
CA ARG A 63 -18.15 -9.23 -5.86
C ARG A 63 -18.49 -7.84 -6.40
N ALA A 64 -19.77 -7.56 -6.61
CA ALA A 64 -20.19 -6.20 -6.86
C ALA A 64 -20.01 -5.43 -5.55
N ALA A 65 -18.87 -4.75 -5.40
CA ALA A 65 -18.74 -3.69 -4.43
C ALA A 65 -20.00 -2.84 -4.54
N SER A 66 -20.64 -2.55 -3.40
CA SER A 66 -21.87 -1.79 -3.41
C SER A 66 -21.64 -0.50 -4.24
N PRO A 67 -22.63 0.01 -4.99
CA PRO A 67 -22.48 1.28 -5.68
C PRO A 67 -22.01 2.43 -4.74
N GLY A 68 -22.28 2.29 -3.43
CA GLY A 68 -21.73 3.13 -2.36
C GLY A 68 -20.21 2.99 -2.21
N ALA A 69 -19.69 1.77 -2.06
CA ALA A 69 -18.26 1.47 -1.93
C ALA A 69 -17.44 1.99 -3.13
N SER A 70 -17.92 1.74 -4.35
CA SER A 70 -17.26 2.23 -5.57
C SER A 70 -17.17 3.77 -5.60
N ARG A 71 -18.24 4.45 -5.16
CA ARG A 71 -18.27 5.92 -5.08
C ARG A 71 -17.34 6.46 -4.00
N ALA A 72 -17.29 5.81 -2.84
CA ALA A 72 -16.37 6.18 -1.75
C ALA A 72 -14.91 6.08 -2.20
N LEU A 73 -14.51 4.93 -2.78
CA LEU A 73 -13.18 4.73 -3.33
C LEU A 73 -12.83 5.72 -4.44
N GLY A 74 -13.78 6.05 -5.32
CA GLY A 74 -13.59 7.09 -6.34
C GLY A 74 -13.28 8.47 -5.74
N ARG A 75 -13.98 8.85 -4.67
CA ARG A 75 -13.70 10.11 -3.94
C ARG A 75 -12.35 10.08 -3.23
N ILE A 76 -12.01 8.97 -2.58
CA ILE A 76 -10.72 8.77 -1.91
C ILE A 76 -9.58 8.92 -2.93
N ARG A 77 -9.65 8.21 -4.05
CA ARG A 77 -8.67 8.35 -5.16
C ARG A 77 -8.58 9.78 -5.66
N GLY A 78 -9.72 10.48 -5.80
CA GLY A 78 -9.76 11.88 -6.22
C GLY A 78 -9.07 12.84 -5.24
N LEU A 79 -9.22 12.62 -3.93
CA LEU A 79 -8.54 13.42 -2.90
C LEU A 79 -7.03 13.15 -2.90
N LEU A 80 -6.63 11.89 -2.99
CA LEU A 80 -5.22 11.50 -3.04
C LEU A 80 -4.52 12.02 -4.30
N ALA A 81 -5.17 11.93 -5.46
CA ALA A 81 -4.65 12.49 -6.70
C ALA A 81 -4.43 14.02 -6.60
N LYS A 82 -5.32 14.74 -5.90
CA LYS A 82 -5.11 16.18 -5.63
C LYS A 82 -3.96 16.41 -4.66
N ALA A 83 -3.83 15.58 -3.63
CA ALA A 83 -2.73 15.67 -2.67
C ALA A 83 -1.36 15.43 -3.34
N GLU A 84 -1.31 14.54 -4.33
CA GLU A 84 -0.12 14.26 -5.12
C GLU A 84 0.22 15.38 -6.12
N ALA A 85 -0.80 16.06 -6.65
CA ALA A 85 -0.64 17.10 -7.65
C ALA A 85 -0.26 18.47 -7.08
N THR A 86 -0.50 18.74 -5.80
CA THR A 86 -0.21 20.05 -5.20
C THR A 86 1.25 20.21 -4.80
N ASP A 87 1.76 21.44 -4.95
CA ASP A 87 3.07 21.86 -4.46
C ASP A 87 3.05 22.33 -3.00
N TYR A 88 1.86 22.62 -2.45
CA TYR A 88 1.69 23.12 -1.10
C TYR A 88 1.59 21.97 -0.10
N ALA A 89 2.59 21.86 0.79
CA ALA A 89 2.65 20.78 1.77
C ALA A 89 1.40 20.74 2.67
N GLU A 90 0.96 21.89 3.19
CA GLU A 90 -0.22 21.97 4.06
C GLU A 90 -1.51 21.51 3.34
N GLU A 91 -1.64 21.79 2.05
CA GLU A 91 -2.78 21.34 1.24
C GLU A 91 -2.74 19.83 1.01
N ALA A 92 -1.60 19.27 0.58
CA ALA A 92 -1.42 17.83 0.43
C ALA A 92 -1.73 17.09 1.74
N GLU A 93 -1.29 17.67 2.85
CA GLU A 93 -1.53 17.17 4.19
C GLU A 93 -3.03 17.20 4.54
N ALA A 94 -3.74 18.30 4.26
CA ALA A 94 -5.18 18.40 4.52
C ALA A 94 -6.00 17.44 3.65
N LEU A 95 -5.65 17.29 2.37
CA LEU A 95 -6.32 16.38 1.44
C LEU A 95 -6.13 14.92 1.84
N SER A 96 -4.93 14.53 2.26
CA SER A 96 -4.64 13.17 2.75
C SER A 96 -5.37 12.88 4.07
N ALA A 97 -5.48 13.87 4.97
CA ALA A 97 -6.27 13.74 6.19
C ALA A 97 -7.77 13.55 5.88
N LYS A 98 -8.30 14.29 4.90
CA LYS A 98 -9.70 14.13 4.48
C LYS A 98 -9.96 12.78 3.81
N ALA A 99 -8.98 12.28 3.04
CA ALA A 99 -9.05 10.94 2.47
C ALA A 99 -9.10 9.88 3.58
N GLN A 100 -8.24 9.99 4.61
CA GLN A 100 -8.24 9.07 5.76
C GLN A 100 -9.57 9.09 6.53
N GLU A 101 -10.14 10.27 6.79
CA GLU A 101 -11.46 10.41 7.42
C GLU A 101 -12.56 9.68 6.61
N LEU A 102 -12.53 9.84 5.28
CA LEU A 102 -13.49 9.18 4.40
C LEU A 102 -13.28 7.65 4.34
N MET A 103 -12.03 7.18 4.38
CA MET A 103 -11.69 5.75 4.46
C MET A 103 -12.19 5.14 5.76
N ALA A 104 -11.96 5.81 6.90
CA ALA A 104 -12.43 5.36 8.21
C ALA A 104 -13.96 5.23 8.24
N ARG A 105 -14.70 6.22 7.75
CA ARG A 105 -16.16 6.16 7.64
C ARG A 105 -16.63 5.04 6.72
N HIS A 106 -16.07 4.96 5.51
CA HIS A 106 -16.42 3.91 4.56
C HIS A 106 -16.24 2.51 5.16
N SER A 107 -15.16 2.32 5.91
CA SER A 107 -14.88 1.03 6.51
C SER A 107 -15.80 0.68 7.69
N ILE A 108 -16.19 1.68 8.48
CA ILE A 108 -17.24 1.51 9.51
C ILE A 108 -18.57 1.10 8.84
N ASP A 109 -18.96 1.77 7.75
CA ASP A 109 -20.19 1.46 7.01
C ASP A 109 -20.16 0.02 6.49
N GLU A 110 -19.05 -0.43 5.91
CA GLU A 110 -18.89 -1.82 5.43
C GLU A 110 -18.91 -2.85 6.58
N ALA A 111 -18.32 -2.52 7.74
CA ALA A 111 -18.37 -3.38 8.92
C ALA A 111 -19.80 -3.52 9.49
N LEU A 112 -20.58 -2.43 9.50
CA LEU A 112 -22.00 -2.45 9.89
C LEU A 112 -22.85 -3.29 8.93
N LEU A 113 -22.61 -3.15 7.62
CA LEU A 113 -23.27 -3.95 6.58
C LEU A 113 -22.92 -5.44 6.72
N ALA A 114 -21.64 -5.78 6.95
CA ALA A 114 -21.19 -7.16 7.14
C ALA A 114 -21.76 -7.80 8.41
N GLY A 115 -21.96 -7.03 9.49
CA GLY A 115 -22.59 -7.50 10.72
C GLY A 115 -24.07 -7.83 10.58
N ALA A 116 -24.78 -7.18 9.64
CA ALA A 116 -26.18 -7.49 9.34
C ALA A 116 -26.34 -8.83 8.59
N ASP A 117 -25.35 -9.21 7.77
CA ASP A 117 -25.32 -10.46 7.01
C ASP A 117 -24.30 -11.45 7.60
N ALA A 118 -24.59 -11.99 8.79
CA ALA A 118 -23.71 -12.90 9.55
C ALA A 118 -23.29 -14.18 8.80
N THR A 119 -23.94 -14.53 7.68
CA THR A 119 -23.61 -15.70 6.85
C THR A 119 -22.69 -15.38 5.66
N ALA A 120 -22.37 -14.10 5.39
CA ALA A 120 -21.64 -13.67 4.20
C ALA A 120 -20.19 -13.19 4.46
N GLY A 121 -19.82 -12.92 5.73
CA GLY A 121 -18.51 -12.38 6.08
C GLY A 121 -17.38 -13.41 6.02
N GLY A 122 -16.53 -13.36 4.99
CA GLY A 122 -15.24 -14.04 5.00
C GLY A 122 -14.31 -13.50 6.10
N GLY A 123 -13.44 -14.36 6.63
CA GLY A 123 -12.39 -13.95 7.58
C GLY A 123 -11.34 -13.01 6.94
N PRO A 124 -10.39 -12.48 7.73
CA PRO A 124 -9.35 -11.58 7.23
C PRO A 124 -8.55 -12.21 6.09
N GLY A 125 -8.32 -11.41 5.05
CA GLY A 125 -7.46 -11.73 3.92
C GLY A 125 -6.02 -11.25 4.13
N ALA A 126 -5.19 -11.47 3.12
CA ALA A 126 -3.83 -10.95 3.12
C ALA A 126 -3.34 -10.63 1.70
N ILE A 127 -2.57 -9.55 1.57
CA ILE A 127 -1.90 -9.14 0.33
C ILE A 127 -0.41 -8.89 0.59
N ARG A 128 0.40 -8.88 -0.47
CA ARG A 128 1.83 -8.52 -0.40
C ARG A 128 2.05 -7.21 -1.10
N ILE A 129 2.69 -6.28 -0.40
CA ILE A 129 3.06 -4.97 -0.91
C ILE A 129 4.58 -4.92 -1.03
N GLY A 130 5.09 -4.63 -2.23
CA GLY A 130 6.53 -4.49 -2.48
C GLY A 130 7.13 -3.33 -1.66
N ILE A 131 8.25 -3.60 -1.00
CA ILE A 131 9.05 -2.59 -0.27
C ILE A 131 10.39 -2.48 -1.02
N GLU A 132 10.38 -1.68 -2.08
CA GLU A 132 11.53 -1.55 -2.96
C GLU A 132 12.60 -0.64 -2.35
N GLY A 133 13.87 -0.98 -2.59
CA GLY A 133 14.99 -0.11 -2.27
C GLY A 133 15.06 1.15 -3.13
N PRO A 134 15.77 2.19 -2.70
CA PRO A 134 16.42 2.34 -1.39
C PRO A 134 15.44 2.72 -0.27
N TYR A 135 15.90 2.64 0.98
CA TYR A 135 15.21 3.08 2.22
C TYR A 135 14.03 2.19 2.62
N GLU A 136 14.21 0.89 2.41
CA GLU A 136 13.24 -0.18 2.62
C GLU A 136 12.65 -0.12 4.03
N GLN A 137 13.49 0.07 5.06
CA GLN A 137 13.02 0.17 6.44
C GLN A 137 12.10 1.37 6.67
N ALA A 138 12.42 2.53 6.09
CA ALA A 138 11.59 3.72 6.25
C ALA A 138 10.24 3.58 5.51
N LYS A 139 10.25 2.96 4.33
CA LYS A 139 9.04 2.61 3.57
C LYS A 139 8.18 1.58 4.32
N ALA A 140 8.80 0.58 4.94
CA ALA A 140 8.10 -0.39 5.78
C ALA A 140 7.46 0.26 7.03
N LEU A 141 8.15 1.21 7.67
CA LEU A 141 7.58 1.98 8.80
C LEU A 141 6.39 2.83 8.37
N LEU A 142 6.43 3.41 7.16
CA LEU A 142 5.30 4.14 6.60
C LEU A 142 4.12 3.20 6.35
N LEU A 143 4.34 2.02 5.76
CA LEU A 143 3.27 1.04 5.56
C LEU A 143 2.67 0.58 6.89
N ASP A 144 3.49 0.32 7.90
CA ASP A 144 3.02 -0.06 9.23
C ASP A 144 2.16 1.04 9.87
N ALA A 145 2.55 2.31 9.71
CA ALA A 145 1.76 3.45 10.17
C ALA A 145 0.38 3.50 9.50
N VAL A 146 0.32 3.30 8.18
CA VAL A 146 -0.94 3.29 7.42
C VAL A 146 -1.78 2.07 7.79
N ALA A 147 -1.18 0.89 7.89
CA ALA A 147 -1.87 -0.35 8.25
C ALA A 147 -2.52 -0.26 9.63
N THR A 148 -1.77 0.21 10.63
CA THR A 148 -2.26 0.38 12.00
C THR A 148 -3.48 1.30 12.04
N ALA A 149 -3.43 2.42 11.33
CA ALA A 149 -4.53 3.38 11.29
C ALA A 149 -5.79 2.85 10.57
N ASN A 150 -5.66 1.78 9.78
CA ASN A 150 -6.73 1.16 9.00
C ASN A 150 -7.02 -0.29 9.48
N ARG A 151 -6.77 -0.59 10.77
CA ARG A 151 -7.04 -1.90 11.40
C ARG A 151 -6.44 -3.10 10.67
N CYS A 152 -5.34 -2.89 9.95
CA CYS A 152 -4.55 -3.92 9.31
C CYS A 152 -3.24 -4.14 10.09
N GLN A 153 -2.63 -5.30 9.88
CA GLN A 153 -1.30 -5.61 10.39
C GLN A 153 -0.32 -5.78 9.23
N ALA A 154 0.81 -5.09 9.29
CA ALA A 154 1.87 -5.19 8.29
C ALA A 154 3.07 -5.96 8.87
N VAL A 155 3.49 -7.02 8.19
CA VAL A 155 4.67 -7.82 8.56
C VAL A 155 5.72 -7.71 7.47
N TRP A 156 6.77 -6.93 7.74
CA TRP A 156 7.86 -6.72 6.80
C TRP A 156 8.80 -7.92 6.75
N SER A 157 9.01 -8.46 5.55
CA SER A 157 10.00 -9.51 5.26
C SER A 157 11.15 -8.89 4.48
N SER A 158 12.18 -8.41 5.18
CA SER A 158 13.34 -7.74 4.57
C SER A 158 14.04 -8.60 3.52
N ASP A 159 14.21 -9.89 3.79
CA ASP A 159 14.87 -10.86 2.90
C ASP A 159 14.10 -11.08 1.58
N ALA A 160 12.82 -10.71 1.55
CA ALA A 160 11.93 -10.90 0.42
C ALA A 160 11.47 -9.58 -0.21
N ALA A 161 11.92 -8.43 0.29
CA ALA A 161 11.61 -7.09 -0.23
C ALA A 161 10.10 -6.79 -0.35
N PHE A 162 9.28 -7.33 0.55
CA PHE A 162 7.85 -6.99 0.64
C PHE A 162 7.36 -7.01 2.09
N SER A 163 6.21 -6.40 2.31
CA SER A 163 5.43 -6.54 3.54
C SER A 163 4.15 -7.31 3.27
N THR A 164 3.80 -8.21 4.18
CA THR A 164 2.51 -8.90 4.14
C THR A 164 1.52 -8.08 4.94
N LEU A 165 0.48 -7.59 4.29
CA LEU A 165 -0.62 -6.88 4.93
C LEU A 165 -1.76 -7.87 5.20
N VAL A 166 -2.27 -7.89 6.43
CA VAL A 166 -3.37 -8.76 6.87
C VAL A 166 -4.49 -7.88 7.41
N GLY A 167 -5.74 -8.14 6.99
CA GLY A 167 -6.89 -7.31 7.32
C GLY A 167 -8.15 -7.74 6.58
N TYR A 168 -9.25 -7.00 6.77
CA TYR A 168 -10.47 -7.20 5.99
C TYR A 168 -10.36 -6.54 4.62
N GLU A 169 -11.04 -7.09 3.61
CA GLU A 169 -10.89 -6.65 2.22
C GLU A 169 -11.05 -5.12 2.01
N PRO A 170 -12.05 -4.44 2.60
CA PRO A 170 -12.18 -2.98 2.45
C PRO A 170 -10.99 -2.21 3.04
N ASP A 171 -10.43 -2.71 4.14
CA ASP A 171 -9.27 -2.11 4.82
C ASP A 171 -7.98 -2.37 4.05
N LEU A 172 -7.85 -3.54 3.40
CA LEU A 172 -6.70 -3.89 2.57
C LEU A 172 -6.61 -2.98 1.32
N GLU A 173 -7.72 -2.80 0.59
CA GLU A 173 -7.74 -1.97 -0.62
C GLU A 173 -7.42 -0.50 -0.31
N THR A 174 -8.02 0.02 0.76
CA THR A 174 -7.82 1.41 1.19
C THR A 174 -6.39 1.63 1.71
N THR A 175 -5.85 0.69 2.51
CA THR A 175 -4.46 0.76 2.99
C THR A 175 -3.45 0.75 1.84
N GLU A 176 -3.59 -0.13 0.85
CA GLU A 176 -2.70 -0.19 -0.32
C GLU A 176 -2.71 1.13 -1.11
N LEU A 177 -3.91 1.66 -1.35
CA LEU A 177 -4.10 2.92 -2.07
C LEU A 177 -3.43 4.09 -1.34
N LEU A 178 -3.70 4.24 -0.04
CA LEU A 178 -3.15 5.34 0.76
C LEU A 178 -1.64 5.23 0.92
N TYR A 179 -1.11 4.03 1.15
CA TYR A 179 0.33 3.81 1.24
C TYR A 179 1.04 4.23 -0.05
N THR A 180 0.51 3.85 -1.20
CA THR A 180 1.08 4.20 -2.51
C THR A 180 1.09 5.72 -2.72
N SER A 181 -0.01 6.40 -2.38
CA SER A 181 -0.09 7.86 -2.45
C SER A 181 0.92 8.55 -1.51
N LEU A 182 0.98 8.11 -0.25
CA LEU A 182 1.89 8.69 0.74
C LEU A 182 3.36 8.42 0.43
N LEU A 183 3.71 7.31 -0.24
CA LEU A 183 5.06 7.08 -0.73
C LEU A 183 5.48 8.12 -1.78
N LEU A 184 4.59 8.46 -2.71
CA LEU A 184 4.84 9.50 -3.70
C LEU A 184 5.01 10.85 -3.02
N GLN A 185 4.10 11.21 -2.11
CA GLN A 185 4.18 12.44 -1.33
C GLN A 185 5.47 12.53 -0.49
N ALA A 186 5.85 11.45 0.20
CA ALA A 186 7.07 11.36 0.99
C ALA A 186 8.32 11.60 0.12
N THR A 187 8.35 10.99 -1.06
CA THR A 187 9.45 11.13 -2.01
C THR A 187 9.57 12.57 -2.51
N THR A 188 8.45 13.17 -2.90
CA THR A 188 8.40 14.58 -3.34
C THR A 188 8.82 15.54 -2.22
N ALA A 189 8.29 15.36 -1.00
CA ALA A 189 8.64 16.18 0.16
C ALA A 189 10.13 16.06 0.53
N MET A 190 10.68 14.84 0.49
CA MET A 190 12.10 14.58 0.73
C MET A 190 12.98 15.30 -0.28
N HIS A 191 12.61 15.29 -1.57
CA HIS A 191 13.35 15.99 -2.62
C HIS A 191 13.34 17.50 -2.41
N ARG A 192 12.17 18.09 -2.15
CA ARG A 192 12.04 19.53 -1.83
C ARG A 192 12.89 19.91 -0.60
N ALA A 193 12.83 19.11 0.46
CA ALA A 193 13.61 19.34 1.67
C ALA A 193 15.13 19.23 1.42
N ALA A 194 15.57 18.27 0.60
CA ALA A 194 16.97 18.11 0.22
C ALA A 194 17.49 19.32 -0.56
N ASP A 195 16.69 19.85 -1.51
CA ASP A 195 17.07 21.03 -2.28
C ASP A 195 17.13 22.29 -1.39
N ALA A 196 16.20 22.47 -0.44
CA ALA A 196 16.26 23.55 0.54
C ALA A 196 17.41 23.40 1.56
N HIS A 197 17.79 22.17 1.92
CA HIS A 197 18.96 21.93 2.78
C HIS A 197 20.26 22.29 2.07
N HIS A 198 20.28 22.16 0.73
CA HIS A 198 21.43 22.51 -0.09
C HIS A 198 21.65 24.02 -0.23
N THR A 199 20.61 24.83 -0.41
CA THR A 199 20.73 26.29 -0.49
C THR A 199 21.37 26.91 0.75
N ARG A 200 21.40 26.18 1.88
CA ARG A 200 22.05 26.54 3.15
C ARG A 200 23.51 26.06 3.26
N GLY A 201 24.15 25.66 2.15
CA GLY A 201 25.58 25.31 2.10
C GLY A 201 25.92 23.90 2.60
N ARG A 202 24.93 23.06 2.87
CA ARG A 202 25.15 21.66 3.29
C ARG A 202 25.03 20.71 2.08
N ALA A 203 25.75 19.59 2.10
CA ALA A 203 25.81 18.65 0.97
C ALA A 203 24.42 18.07 0.63
N ARG A 204 24.08 18.08 -0.67
CA ARG A 204 22.74 17.82 -1.24
C ARG A 204 22.20 16.39 -1.06
N ARG A 205 23.04 15.41 -0.70
CA ARG A 205 22.76 14.00 -1.06
C ARG A 205 23.23 12.92 -0.07
N THR A 206 23.39 13.19 1.22
CA THR A 206 23.74 12.08 2.13
C THR A 206 22.59 11.09 2.20
N ARG A 207 22.91 9.81 2.07
CA ARG A 207 21.97 8.69 2.28
C ARG A 207 21.25 8.84 3.62
N ASP A 208 22.00 9.27 4.64
CA ASP A 208 21.53 9.47 6.01
C ASP A 208 20.45 10.54 6.12
N PHE A 209 20.58 11.68 5.42
CA PHE A 209 19.53 12.70 5.42
C PHE A 209 18.21 12.14 4.89
N ARG A 210 18.26 11.42 3.76
CA ARG A 210 17.07 10.84 3.12
C ARG A 210 16.44 9.75 3.97
N GLN A 211 17.26 8.87 4.55
CA GLN A 211 16.81 7.83 5.47
C GLN A 211 16.10 8.45 6.67
N THR A 212 16.74 9.39 7.37
CA THR A 212 16.18 10.04 8.56
C THR A 212 14.93 10.85 8.22
N PHE A 213 14.91 11.54 7.07
CA PHE A 213 13.72 12.26 6.60
C PHE A 213 12.53 11.32 6.42
N LEU A 214 12.72 10.19 5.74
CA LEU A 214 11.63 9.24 5.49
C LEU A 214 11.13 8.58 6.77
N VAL A 215 12.02 8.29 7.73
CA VAL A 215 11.63 7.80 9.06
C VAL A 215 10.78 8.85 9.80
N ALA A 216 11.22 10.11 9.82
CA ALA A 216 10.46 11.19 10.45
C ALA A 216 9.11 11.46 9.75
N TYR A 217 9.06 11.31 8.42
CA TYR A 217 7.82 11.41 7.66
C TYR A 217 6.83 10.31 8.06
N ALA A 218 7.30 9.05 8.15
CA ALA A 218 6.48 7.92 8.58
C ALA A 218 5.90 8.12 9.99
N ASP A 219 6.70 8.64 10.93
CA ASP A 219 6.27 8.93 12.30
C ASP A 219 5.19 10.04 12.37
N ARG A 220 5.39 11.13 11.61
CA ARG A 220 4.39 12.20 11.49
C ARG A 220 3.09 11.69 10.89
N VAL A 221 3.17 10.87 9.84
CA VAL A 221 2.00 10.25 9.22
C VAL A 221 1.28 9.35 10.23
N ARG A 222 2.00 8.51 10.98
CA ARG A 222 1.40 7.65 12.03
C ARG A 222 0.55 8.45 13.00
N THR A 223 1.14 9.49 13.58
CA THR A 223 0.46 10.35 14.56
C THR A 223 -0.82 10.93 13.98
N ARG A 224 -0.77 11.42 12.74
CA ARG A 224 -1.90 12.07 12.08
C ARG A 224 -3.00 11.10 11.66
N LEU A 225 -2.64 9.96 11.07
CA LEU A 225 -3.62 8.96 10.67
C LEU A 225 -4.32 8.36 11.89
N THR A 226 -3.57 8.13 12.98
CA THR A 226 -4.15 7.65 14.25
C THR A 226 -5.18 8.65 14.78
N ALA A 227 -4.83 9.93 14.87
CA ALA A 227 -5.75 10.98 15.31
C ALA A 227 -7.00 11.10 14.40
N ALA A 228 -6.83 10.98 13.08
CA ALA A 228 -7.95 11.03 12.14
C ALA A 228 -8.89 9.82 12.28
N THR A 229 -8.33 8.61 12.46
CA THR A 229 -9.10 7.41 12.72
C THR A 229 -9.86 7.50 14.05
N GLU A 230 -9.19 7.94 15.13
CA GLU A 230 -9.82 8.12 16.44
C GLU A 230 -11.00 9.11 16.38
N ALA A 231 -10.82 10.26 15.74
CA ALA A 231 -11.88 11.24 15.56
C ALA A 231 -13.08 10.66 14.79
N ALA A 232 -12.84 9.96 13.68
CA ALA A 232 -13.92 9.32 12.90
C ALA A 232 -14.65 8.23 13.69
N THR A 233 -13.94 7.44 14.51
CA THR A 233 -14.56 6.43 15.37
C THR A 233 -15.40 7.05 16.48
N ALA A 234 -14.95 8.15 17.08
CA ALA A 234 -15.69 8.87 18.10
C ALA A 234 -16.98 9.49 17.53
N GLU A 235 -16.92 10.12 16.35
CA GLU A 235 -18.09 10.65 15.65
C GLU A 235 -19.13 9.55 15.38
N ALA A 236 -18.69 8.39 14.87
CA ALA A 236 -19.58 7.27 14.58
C ALA A 236 -20.26 6.71 15.85
N ALA A 237 -19.53 6.62 16.97
CA ALA A 237 -20.10 6.20 18.25
C ALA A 237 -21.20 7.15 18.74
N THR A 238 -21.01 8.46 18.61
CA THR A 238 -22.03 9.46 19.01
C THR A 238 -23.27 9.44 18.12
N ALA A 239 -23.12 9.18 16.81
CA ALA A 239 -24.24 9.08 15.89
C ALA A 239 -25.10 7.83 16.11
N GLY A 240 -24.48 6.72 16.54
CA GLY A 240 -25.19 5.49 16.90
C GLY A 240 -26.05 5.62 18.16
N ASP A 241 -25.61 6.40 19.15
CA ASP A 241 -26.35 6.64 20.40
C ASP A 241 -27.58 7.53 20.19
N ALA A 242 -27.49 8.54 19.30
CA ALA A 242 -28.60 9.43 18.97
C ALA A 242 -29.74 8.78 18.16
N GLY A 243 -29.49 7.63 17.52
CA GLY A 243 -30.49 6.89 16.74
C GLY A 243 -31.30 5.87 17.53
N VAL A 244 -30.98 5.65 18.81
CA VAL A 244 -31.65 4.69 19.72
C VAL A 244 -32.56 5.41 20.73
N GLY A 245 -32.65 6.74 20.68
CA GLY A 245 -33.49 7.59 21.53
C GLY A 245 -34.87 7.91 20.98
#